data_AF-A0AAU8HXD8-F1
#
_entry.id   AF-A0AAU8HXD8-F1
#
_cell.length_a   1.000
_cell.length_b   1.000
_cell.length_c   1.000
_cell.angle_alpha   90.00
_cell.angle_beta   90.00
_cell.angle_gamma   90.00
#
_symmetry.space_group_name_H-M   'P 1'
#
loop_
_entity.id
_entity.type
_entity.pdbx_description
1 polymer ?
#
loop_
_entity_poly.entity_id
_entity_poly.type
_entity_poly.pdbx_seq_one_letter_code
_entity_poly.pdbx_strand_id
1 'polypeptide(L)'
;MEVNVKSSQELENIEIMQQMELISNHVTHTNEIRMTIQSDIDSFNILYSECSKCTQHLQHMRNQRMNIPQGPEIERKLKQEKELYEGQLKTQSLSLNNALCVYINKLNESLNLLSPVQAHIIDKALIQWKREQQLAGNGYKYMKDIDVIQTWCEKLCDLIWITRSQIKEADRFRVNLGRYFELPQSCEIINTLLDMTTQYLSSLVASTFVIITQPPQVLKTNTRFVAEVRLLIGGKLNIHMTSPVV
;
A
#
# COMPACT_ATOMS: atom_id res chain seq x y z
N MET A 1 -21.58 -28.14 -24.50
CA MET A 1 -21.46 -26.71 -24.17
C MET A 1 -21.17 -26.48 -22.69
N GLU A 2 -21.82 -27.20 -21.76
CA GLU A 2 -21.60 -27.06 -20.31
C GLU A 2 -20.15 -27.31 -19.84
N VAL A 3 -19.47 -28.34 -20.36
CA VAL A 3 -18.08 -28.67 -20.00
C VAL A 3 -17.11 -27.54 -20.40
N ASN A 4 -17.39 -26.85 -21.50
CA ASN A 4 -16.51 -25.80 -22.04
C ASN A 4 -16.63 -24.49 -21.23
N VAL A 5 -17.83 -24.19 -20.71
CA VAL A 5 -18.06 -22.99 -19.87
C VAL A 5 -17.43 -23.14 -18.48
N LYS A 6 -17.59 -24.32 -17.85
CA LYS A 6 -16.94 -24.59 -16.56
C LYS A 6 -15.41 -24.59 -16.66
N SER A 7 -14.86 -25.22 -17.70
CA SER A 7 -13.42 -25.21 -17.96
C SER A 7 -12.89 -23.78 -18.20
N SER A 8 -13.66 -22.93 -18.87
CA SER A 8 -13.27 -21.52 -19.08
C SER A 8 -13.31 -20.68 -17.80
N GLN A 9 -14.28 -20.91 -16.91
CA GLN A 9 -14.37 -20.20 -15.62
C GLN A 9 -13.27 -20.62 -14.65
N GLU A 10 -12.89 -21.90 -14.65
CA GLU A 10 -11.76 -22.41 -13.87
C GLU A 10 -10.43 -21.83 -14.37
N LEU A 11 -10.24 -21.71 -15.69
CA LEU A 11 -9.04 -21.12 -16.26
C LEU A 11 -8.89 -19.63 -15.89
N GLU A 12 -9.99 -18.87 -15.96
CA GLU A 12 -10.02 -17.46 -15.55
C GLU A 12 -9.68 -17.31 -14.05
N ASN A 13 -10.18 -18.22 -13.21
CA ASN A 13 -9.85 -18.23 -11.79
C ASN A 13 -8.37 -18.48 -11.54
N ILE A 14 -7.78 -19.47 -12.22
CA ILE A 14 -6.35 -19.76 -12.10
C ILE A 14 -5.52 -18.55 -12.52
N GLU A 15 -5.87 -17.90 -13.64
CA GLU A 15 -5.15 -16.73 -14.15
C GLU A 15 -5.18 -15.56 -13.17
N ILE A 16 -6.36 -15.20 -12.65
CA ILE A 16 -6.50 -14.08 -11.70
C ILE A 16 -5.75 -14.39 -10.40
N MET A 17 -5.87 -15.62 -9.89
CA MET A 17 -5.18 -16.01 -8.65
C MET A 17 -3.65 -15.99 -8.84
N GLN A 18 -3.14 -16.40 -10.01
CA GLN A 18 -1.72 -16.27 -10.34
C GLN A 18 -1.27 -14.81 -10.38
N GLN A 19 -2.05 -13.91 -11.01
CA GLN A 19 -1.75 -12.48 -11.02
C GLN A 19 -1.74 -11.89 -9.60
N MET A 20 -2.71 -12.25 -8.77
CA MET A 20 -2.74 -11.82 -7.36
C MET A 20 -1.55 -12.35 -6.56
N GLU A 21 -1.09 -13.56 -6.84
CA GLU A 21 0.08 -14.15 -6.19
C GLU A 21 1.37 -13.44 -6.62
N LEU A 22 1.51 -13.08 -7.90
CA LEU A 22 2.61 -12.25 -8.38
C LEU A 22 2.64 -10.90 -7.67
N ILE A 23 1.49 -10.25 -7.53
CA ILE A 23 1.36 -8.99 -6.78
C ILE A 23 1.72 -9.19 -5.30
N SER A 24 1.24 -10.28 -4.68
CA SER A 24 1.54 -10.62 -3.28
C SER A 24 3.04 -10.76 -3.04
N ASN A 25 3.75 -11.45 -3.94
CA ASN A 25 5.20 -11.61 -3.87
C ASN A 25 5.92 -10.27 -4.07
N HIS A 26 5.49 -9.46 -5.03
CA HIS A 26 6.05 -8.12 -5.26
C HIS A 26 5.86 -7.19 -4.06
N VAL A 27 4.68 -7.19 -3.44
CA VAL A 27 4.36 -6.42 -2.23
C VAL A 27 5.18 -6.90 -1.03
N THR A 28 5.44 -8.22 -0.94
CA THR A 28 6.28 -8.80 0.12
C THR A 28 7.74 -8.35 -0.04
N HIS A 29 8.29 -8.43 -1.25
CA HIS A 29 9.64 -7.95 -1.52
C HIS A 29 9.78 -6.43 -1.30
N THR A 30 8.75 -5.67 -1.67
CA THR A 30 8.70 -4.22 -1.40
C THR A 30 8.73 -3.93 0.11
N ASN A 31 8.13 -4.78 0.94
CA ASN A 31 8.21 -4.67 2.40
C ASN A 31 9.61 -4.97 2.95
N GLU A 32 10.39 -5.84 2.32
CA GLU A 32 11.78 -6.10 2.72
C GLU A 32 12.62 -4.83 2.52
N ILE A 33 12.47 -4.16 1.37
CA ILE A 33 13.13 -2.88 1.08
C ILE A 33 12.74 -1.83 2.14
N ARG A 34 11.45 -1.75 2.50
CA ARG A 34 10.98 -0.87 3.59
C ARG A 34 11.70 -1.14 4.91
N MET A 35 11.88 -2.42 5.28
CA MET A 35 12.56 -2.80 6.52
C MET A 35 14.03 -2.37 6.52
N THR A 36 14.72 -2.55 5.38
CA THR A 36 16.10 -2.08 5.21
C THR A 36 16.20 -0.57 5.35
N ILE A 37 15.33 0.19 4.67
CA ILE A 37 15.29 1.65 4.77
C ILE A 37 15.05 2.10 6.22
N GLN A 38 14.13 1.45 6.94
CA GLN A 38 13.88 1.77 8.35
C GLN A 38 15.14 1.58 9.20
N SER A 39 15.85 0.46 9.03
CA SER A 39 17.13 0.19 9.72
C SER A 39 18.21 1.23 9.38
N ASP A 40 18.29 1.64 8.11
CA ASP A 40 19.24 2.65 7.65
C ASP A 40 18.92 4.03 8.22
N ILE A 41 17.62 4.38 8.33
CA ILE A 41 17.15 5.61 8.99
C ILE A 41 17.52 5.61 10.47
N ASP A 42 17.32 4.50 11.18
CA ASP A 42 17.63 4.40 12.60
C ASP A 42 19.16 4.54 12.84
N SER A 43 19.95 3.89 11.99
CA SER A 43 21.41 4.03 12.00
C SER A 43 21.86 5.46 11.70
N PHE A 44 21.21 6.13 10.74
CA PHE A 44 21.48 7.53 10.40
C PHE A 44 21.16 8.47 11.58
N ASN A 45 20.05 8.26 12.26
CA ASN A 45 19.64 9.08 13.41
C ASN A 45 20.65 8.97 14.57
N ILE A 46 21.21 7.79 14.80
CA ILE A 46 22.26 7.59 15.80
C ILE A 46 23.51 8.38 15.40
N LEU A 47 23.98 8.22 14.17
CA LEU A 47 25.17 8.94 13.66
C LEU A 47 24.98 10.46 13.72
N TYR A 48 23.78 10.94 13.38
CA TYR A 48 23.45 12.36 13.46
C TYR A 48 23.47 12.88 14.90
N SER A 49 22.95 12.10 15.85
CA SER A 49 23.00 12.42 17.28
C SER A 49 24.44 12.52 17.79
N GLU A 50 25.31 11.58 17.44
CA GLU A 50 26.73 11.62 17.82
C GLU A 50 27.45 12.83 17.20
N CYS A 51 27.22 13.12 15.92
CA CYS A 51 27.76 14.32 15.27
C CYS A 51 27.30 15.61 15.96
N SER A 52 26.04 15.66 16.39
CA SER A 52 25.47 16.79 17.13
C SER A 52 26.14 16.94 18.51
N LYS A 53 26.36 15.85 19.25
CA LYS A 53 27.09 15.85 20.52
C LYS A 53 28.52 16.35 20.35
N CYS A 54 29.26 15.87 19.35
CA CYS A 54 30.61 16.36 19.03
C CYS A 54 30.60 17.87 18.73
N THR A 55 29.60 18.34 17.98
CA THR A 55 29.44 19.76 17.65
C THR A 55 29.17 20.61 18.90
N GLN A 56 28.29 20.16 19.79
CA GLN A 56 28.01 20.84 21.06
C GLN A 56 29.25 20.87 21.97
N HIS A 57 29.99 19.76 22.06
CA HIS A 57 31.21 19.70 22.85
C HIS A 57 32.28 20.66 22.33
N LEU A 58 32.46 20.74 21.01
CA LEU A 58 33.32 21.73 20.37
C LEU A 58 32.90 23.18 20.67
N GLN A 59 31.60 23.49 20.63
CA GLN A 59 31.10 24.82 20.97
C GLN A 59 31.35 25.18 22.43
N HIS A 60 31.10 24.26 23.36
CA HIS A 60 31.35 24.46 24.78
C HIS A 60 32.84 24.70 25.07
N MET A 61 33.73 23.90 24.48
CA MET A 61 35.18 24.08 24.60
C MET A 61 35.64 25.43 24.02
N ARG A 62 35.04 25.87 22.92
CA ARG A 62 35.33 27.19 22.32
C ARG A 62 34.94 28.34 23.24
N ASN A 63 33.81 28.20 23.96
CA ASN A 63 33.33 29.21 24.91
C ASN A 63 34.12 29.23 26.22
N GLN A 64 34.72 28.10 26.63
CA GLN A 64 35.54 27.98 27.85
C GLN A 64 37.04 28.23 27.65
N ARG A 65 37.46 28.79 26.50
CA ARG A 65 38.86 28.97 26.05
C ARG A 65 39.84 29.69 27.01
N MET A 66 39.42 30.12 28.19
CA MET A 66 40.25 30.92 29.09
C MET A 66 41.20 30.12 30.00
N ASN A 67 41.28 28.78 30.00
CA ASN A 67 42.09 28.12 31.06
C ASN A 67 42.72 26.70 30.83
N ILE A 68 42.92 26.17 29.61
CA ILE A 68 43.43 24.77 29.45
C ILE A 68 44.66 24.65 28.51
N PRO A 69 45.85 24.26 28.99
CA PRO A 69 47.07 24.07 28.19
C PRO A 69 46.99 22.98 27.11
N GLN A 70 46.16 21.94 27.31
CA GLN A 70 45.94 20.86 26.32
C GLN A 70 44.74 21.09 25.39
N GLY A 71 44.05 22.23 25.51
CA GLY A 71 42.86 22.58 24.72
C GLY A 71 43.04 22.49 23.18
N PRO A 72 44.18 22.92 22.59
CA PRO A 72 44.36 22.91 21.13
C PRO A 72 44.38 21.49 20.51
N GLU A 73 44.97 20.52 21.20
CA GLU A 73 45.09 19.15 20.68
C GLU A 73 43.76 18.39 20.75
N ILE A 74 43.02 18.58 21.86
CA ILE A 74 41.68 18.02 22.05
C ILE A 74 40.69 18.65 21.05
N GLU A 75 40.75 19.96 20.84
CA GLU A 75 39.94 20.65 19.82
C GLU A 75 40.23 20.11 18.40
N ARG A 76 41.50 19.80 18.09
CA ARG A 76 41.88 19.22 16.80
C ARG A 76 41.32 17.81 16.62
N LYS A 77 41.41 16.95 17.64
CA LYS A 77 40.87 15.58 17.58
C LYS A 77 39.35 15.58 17.39
N LEU A 78 38.62 16.42 18.12
CA LEU A 78 37.17 16.54 17.99
C LEU A 78 36.74 17.09 16.64
N LYS A 79 37.52 18.00 16.03
CA LYS A 79 37.25 18.47 14.65
C LYS A 79 37.43 17.35 13.62
N GLN A 80 38.49 16.55 13.74
CA GLN A 80 38.71 15.40 12.86
C GLN A 80 37.58 14.37 13.01
N GLU A 81 37.12 14.13 14.23
CA GLU A 81 36.01 13.23 14.51
C GLU A 81 34.68 13.74 13.92
N LYS A 82 34.42 15.06 14.04
CA LYS A 82 33.26 15.71 13.40
C LYS A 82 33.29 15.57 11.88
N GLU A 83 34.42 15.84 11.24
CA GLU A 83 34.59 15.69 9.78
C GLU A 83 34.34 14.24 9.33
N LEU A 84 34.78 13.26 10.13
CA LEU A 84 34.51 11.85 9.88
C LEU A 84 33.00 11.53 9.93
N TYR A 85 32.30 11.96 10.98
CA TYR A 85 30.85 11.77 11.08
C TYR A 85 30.08 12.49 9.96
N GLU A 86 30.48 13.70 9.58
CA GLU A 86 29.85 14.43 8.47
C GLU A 86 30.05 13.72 7.13
N GLY A 87 31.24 13.13 6.90
CA GLY A 87 31.51 12.30 5.72
C GLY A 87 30.63 11.03 5.68
N GLN A 88 30.46 10.37 6.83
CA GLN A 88 29.58 9.20 6.96
C GLN A 88 28.11 9.57 6.73
N LEU A 89 27.64 10.66 7.35
CA LEU A 89 26.27 11.17 7.17
C LEU A 89 25.97 11.52 5.71
N LYS A 90 26.92 12.16 5.02
CA LYS A 90 26.77 12.47 3.59
C LYS A 90 26.65 11.20 2.74
N THR A 91 27.50 10.21 3.02
CA THR A 91 27.47 8.92 2.29
C THR A 91 26.17 8.18 2.53
N GLN A 92 25.71 8.13 3.78
CA GLN A 92 24.48 7.46 4.16
C GLN A 92 23.24 8.18 3.64
N SER A 93 23.24 9.52 3.61
CA SER A 93 22.17 10.32 2.98
C SER A 93 22.01 9.99 1.49
N LEU A 94 23.12 9.87 0.74
CA LEU A 94 23.08 9.45 -0.66
C LEU A 94 22.54 8.02 -0.82
N SER A 95 22.95 7.10 0.05
CA SER A 95 22.43 5.72 0.06
C SER A 95 20.93 5.69 0.33
N LEU A 96 20.46 6.43 1.35
CA LEU A 96 19.05 6.56 1.69
C LEU A 96 18.24 7.17 0.53
N ASN A 97 18.75 8.20 -0.12
CA ASN A 97 18.11 8.80 -1.30
C ASN A 97 17.93 7.79 -2.44
N ASN A 98 18.95 7.00 -2.73
CA ASN A 98 18.86 5.95 -3.75
C ASN A 98 17.86 4.86 -3.34
N ALA A 99 17.91 4.40 -2.08
CA ALA A 99 17.00 3.38 -1.57
C ALA A 99 15.53 3.86 -1.60
N LEU A 100 15.27 5.11 -1.23
CA LEU A 100 13.94 5.72 -1.32
C LEU A 100 13.43 5.78 -2.77
N CYS A 101 14.28 6.16 -3.72
CA CYS A 101 13.90 6.19 -5.13
C CYS A 101 13.49 4.79 -5.63
N VAL A 102 14.29 3.76 -5.32
CA VAL A 102 13.98 2.37 -5.66
C VAL A 102 12.67 1.93 -5.00
N TYR A 103 12.50 2.22 -3.71
CA TYR A 103 11.29 1.85 -2.96
C TYR A 103 10.03 2.50 -3.54
N ILE A 104 10.06 3.80 -3.85
CA ILE A 104 8.93 4.51 -4.43
C ILE A 104 8.58 3.97 -5.82
N ASN A 105 9.59 3.66 -6.64
CA ASN A 105 9.37 3.03 -7.95
C ASN A 105 8.70 1.65 -7.79
N LYS A 106 9.12 0.85 -6.81
CA LYS A 106 8.50 -0.45 -6.51
C LYS A 106 7.05 -0.31 -6.04
N LEU A 107 6.73 0.71 -5.24
CA LEU A 107 5.36 1.01 -4.84
C LEU A 107 4.49 1.42 -6.04
N ASN A 108 5.04 2.21 -6.96
CA ASN A 108 4.35 2.57 -8.20
C ASN A 108 4.10 1.35 -9.09
N GLU A 109 5.10 0.47 -9.23
CA GLU A 109 4.94 -0.83 -9.91
C GLU A 109 3.81 -1.66 -9.27
N SER A 110 3.71 -1.72 -7.94
CA SER A 110 2.62 -2.42 -7.24
C SER A 110 1.24 -1.91 -7.67
N LEU A 111 1.06 -0.59 -7.78
CA LEU A 111 -0.22 -0.01 -8.22
C LEU A 111 -0.50 -0.27 -9.70
N ASN A 112 0.53 -0.28 -10.55
CA ASN A 112 0.40 -0.60 -11.96
C ASN A 112 0.02 -2.07 -12.19
N LEU A 113 0.47 -2.98 -11.33
CA LEU A 113 0.06 -4.39 -11.36
C LEU A 113 -1.36 -4.59 -10.80
N LEU A 114 -1.76 -3.82 -9.78
CA LEU A 114 -3.10 -3.88 -9.21
C LEU A 114 -4.19 -3.36 -10.17
N SER A 115 -3.88 -2.33 -10.96
CA SER A 115 -4.83 -1.68 -11.87
C SER A 115 -5.55 -2.64 -12.83
N PRO A 116 -4.87 -3.47 -13.65
CA PRO A 116 -5.54 -4.39 -14.57
C PRO A 116 -6.33 -5.49 -13.86
N VAL A 117 -5.86 -5.98 -12.70
CA VAL A 117 -6.57 -6.99 -11.91
C VAL A 117 -7.86 -6.41 -11.35
N GLN A 118 -7.83 -5.18 -10.83
CA GLN A 118 -9.01 -4.49 -10.35
C GLN A 118 -10.02 -4.24 -11.47
N ALA A 119 -9.58 -3.70 -12.62
CA ALA A 119 -10.44 -3.47 -13.77
C ALA A 119 -11.09 -4.78 -14.26
N HIS A 120 -10.33 -5.88 -14.30
CA HIS A 120 -10.88 -7.17 -14.65
C HIS A 120 -11.97 -7.64 -13.66
N ILE A 121 -11.73 -7.54 -12.35
CA ILE A 121 -12.70 -8.01 -11.36
C ILE A 121 -13.96 -7.16 -11.35
N ILE A 122 -13.80 -5.83 -11.37
CA ILE A 122 -14.90 -4.88 -11.27
C ILE A 122 -15.64 -4.73 -12.61
N ASP A 123 -14.93 -4.39 -13.67
CA ASP A 123 -15.54 -3.96 -14.94
C ASP A 123 -15.85 -5.12 -15.87
N LYS A 124 -15.28 -6.32 -15.62
CA LYS A 124 -15.57 -7.52 -16.40
C LYS A 124 -16.32 -8.56 -15.57
N ALA A 125 -15.70 -9.13 -14.55
CA ALA A 125 -16.27 -10.28 -13.83
C ALA A 125 -17.57 -9.93 -13.08
N LEU A 126 -17.59 -8.82 -12.32
CA LEU A 126 -18.78 -8.39 -11.59
C LEU A 126 -19.91 -7.92 -12.53
N ILE A 127 -19.59 -7.19 -13.60
CA ILE A 127 -20.59 -6.76 -14.59
C ILE A 127 -21.19 -7.99 -15.30
N GLN A 128 -20.36 -8.94 -15.70
CA GLN A 128 -20.80 -10.18 -16.32
C GLN A 128 -21.71 -10.99 -15.39
N TRP A 129 -21.33 -11.11 -14.11
CA TRP A 129 -22.18 -11.78 -13.11
C TRP A 129 -23.54 -11.08 -12.95
N LYS A 130 -23.58 -9.74 -12.86
CA LYS A 130 -24.85 -8.98 -12.81
C LYS A 130 -25.71 -9.22 -14.05
N ARG A 131 -25.08 -9.32 -15.23
CA ARG A 131 -25.76 -9.61 -16.49
C ARG A 131 -26.34 -11.03 -16.51
N GLU A 132 -25.58 -12.02 -16.05
CA GLU A 132 -26.05 -13.40 -15.92
C GLU A 132 -27.21 -13.51 -14.93
N GLN A 133 -27.16 -12.75 -13.82
CA GLN A 133 -28.27 -12.64 -12.87
C GLN A 133 -29.54 -12.07 -13.50
N GLN A 134 -29.41 -11.02 -14.30
CA GLN A 134 -30.55 -10.46 -15.04
C GLN A 134 -31.17 -11.48 -16.00
N LEU A 135 -30.34 -12.24 -16.71
CA LEU A 135 -30.80 -13.28 -17.64
C LEU A 135 -31.44 -14.47 -16.90
N ALA A 136 -31.00 -14.77 -15.67
CA ALA A 136 -31.59 -15.84 -14.86
C ALA A 136 -33.04 -15.52 -14.45
N GLY A 137 -33.40 -14.25 -14.33
CA GLY A 137 -34.80 -13.83 -14.23
C GLY A 137 -35.68 -14.28 -15.40
N ASN A 138 -35.07 -14.52 -16.58
CA ASN A 138 -35.73 -15.05 -17.78
C ASN A 138 -35.54 -16.57 -17.96
N GLY A 139 -35.04 -17.28 -16.94
CA GLY A 139 -34.83 -18.73 -16.96
C GLY A 139 -33.43 -19.21 -17.40
N TYR A 140 -32.45 -18.30 -17.52
CA TYR A 140 -31.06 -18.70 -17.73
C TYR A 140 -30.49 -19.46 -16.53
N LYS A 141 -29.82 -20.59 -16.76
CA LYS A 141 -29.43 -21.54 -15.72
C LYS A 141 -27.97 -21.45 -15.25
N TYR A 142 -27.10 -20.78 -15.99
CA TYR A 142 -25.66 -20.85 -15.77
C TYR A 142 -25.12 -19.55 -15.20
N MET A 143 -25.16 -19.40 -13.88
CA MET A 143 -24.50 -18.26 -13.22
C MET A 143 -23.16 -18.69 -12.63
N LYS A 144 -22.16 -17.82 -12.78
CA LYS A 144 -20.92 -17.93 -12.00
C LYS A 144 -21.21 -17.78 -10.51
N ASP A 145 -20.51 -18.57 -9.71
CA ASP A 145 -20.61 -18.46 -8.25
C ASP A 145 -20.03 -17.11 -7.78
N ILE A 146 -20.87 -16.34 -7.09
CA ILE A 146 -20.48 -15.04 -6.52
C ILE A 146 -19.40 -15.20 -5.46
N ASP A 147 -19.32 -16.35 -4.80
CA ASP A 147 -18.32 -16.61 -3.76
C ASP A 147 -16.91 -16.65 -4.35
N VAL A 148 -16.74 -17.12 -5.61
CA VAL A 148 -15.44 -17.04 -6.32
C VAL A 148 -15.03 -15.58 -6.52
N ILE A 149 -15.95 -14.73 -7.00
CA ILE A 149 -15.67 -13.30 -7.19
C ILE A 149 -15.44 -12.61 -5.84
N GLN A 150 -16.13 -13.04 -4.78
CA GLN A 150 -15.90 -12.55 -3.42
C GLN A 150 -14.47 -12.80 -2.98
N THR A 151 -13.93 -14.01 -3.15
CA THR A 151 -12.52 -14.31 -2.78
C THR A 151 -11.54 -13.41 -3.53
N TRP A 152 -11.79 -13.12 -4.81
CA TRP A 152 -10.97 -12.17 -5.57
C TRP A 152 -11.06 -10.75 -5.02
N CYS A 153 -12.27 -10.27 -4.72
CA CYS A 153 -12.47 -8.93 -4.15
C CYS A 153 -11.80 -8.80 -2.78
N GLU A 154 -11.91 -9.81 -1.91
CA GLU A 154 -11.30 -9.82 -0.59
C GLU A 154 -9.76 -9.82 -0.67
N LYS A 155 -9.17 -10.67 -1.53
CA LYS A 155 -7.71 -10.70 -1.73
C LYS A 155 -7.19 -9.42 -2.37
N LEU A 156 -7.92 -8.86 -3.35
CA LEU A 156 -7.60 -7.56 -3.94
C LEU A 156 -7.64 -6.45 -2.88
N CYS A 157 -8.68 -6.43 -2.03
CA CYS A 157 -8.81 -5.46 -0.94
C CYS A 157 -7.60 -5.52 0.01
N ASP A 158 -7.18 -6.72 0.41
CA ASP A 158 -5.99 -6.91 1.26
C ASP A 158 -4.73 -6.35 0.58
N LEU A 159 -4.51 -6.66 -0.70
CA LEU A 159 -3.32 -6.20 -1.44
C LEU A 159 -3.30 -4.67 -1.60
N ILE A 160 -4.45 -4.05 -1.91
CA ILE A 160 -4.55 -2.59 -1.99
C ILE A 160 -4.28 -1.97 -0.62
N TRP A 161 -4.79 -2.56 0.47
CA TRP A 161 -4.60 -2.04 1.83
C TRP A 161 -3.14 -2.12 2.29
N ILE A 162 -2.48 -3.26 2.05
CA ILE A 162 -1.06 -3.44 2.33
C ILE A 162 -0.23 -2.43 1.53
N THR A 163 -0.51 -2.29 0.23
CA THR A 163 0.19 -1.32 -0.64
C THR A 163 0.00 0.11 -0.13
N ARG A 164 -1.23 0.50 0.22
CA ARG A 164 -1.53 1.81 0.82
C ARG A 164 -0.75 2.04 2.12
N SER A 165 -0.66 1.02 2.98
CA SER A 165 0.11 1.10 4.22
C SER A 165 1.60 1.33 3.95
N GLN A 166 2.18 0.61 2.98
CA GLN A 166 3.58 0.78 2.57
C GLN A 166 3.85 2.18 1.98
N ILE A 167 2.91 2.73 1.20
CA ILE A 167 3.01 4.11 0.69
C ILE A 167 2.96 5.13 1.83
N LYS A 168 2.12 4.92 2.86
CA LYS A 168 2.10 5.77 4.05
C LYS A 168 3.43 5.73 4.81
N GLU A 169 4.06 4.57 4.91
CA GLU A 169 5.41 4.48 5.50
C GLU A 169 6.45 5.21 4.64
N ALA A 170 6.34 5.18 3.31
CA ALA A 170 7.20 5.98 2.43
C ALA A 170 7.04 7.49 2.70
N ASP A 171 5.80 7.96 2.89
CA ASP A 171 5.53 9.35 3.28
C ASP A 171 6.13 9.70 4.65
N ARG A 172 6.02 8.78 5.62
CA ARG A 172 6.65 8.94 6.94
C ARG A 172 8.17 9.07 6.82
N PHE A 173 8.83 8.27 5.97
CA PHE A 173 10.25 8.39 5.70
C PHE A 173 10.59 9.73 5.06
N ARG A 174 9.81 10.17 4.06
CA ARG A 174 9.94 11.48 3.42
C ARG A 174 9.90 12.60 4.47
N VAL A 175 8.89 12.63 5.32
CA VAL A 175 8.73 13.69 6.34
C VAL A 175 9.86 13.66 7.38
N ASN A 176 10.31 12.48 7.78
CA ASN A 176 11.41 12.33 8.73
C ASN A 176 12.73 12.83 8.14
N LEU A 177 13.09 12.34 6.96
CA LEU A 177 14.38 12.60 6.32
C LEU A 177 14.49 14.01 5.74
N GLY A 178 13.38 14.62 5.31
CA GLY A 178 13.36 15.98 4.77
C GLY A 178 13.81 17.07 5.74
N ARG A 179 14.01 16.74 7.02
CA ARG A 179 14.59 17.64 8.03
C ARG A 179 16.11 17.68 7.99
N TYR A 180 16.75 16.66 7.41
CA TYR A 180 18.20 16.47 7.45
C TYR A 180 18.88 16.79 6.12
N PHE A 181 18.22 16.50 4.99
CA PHE A 181 18.78 16.72 3.65
C PHE A 181 17.69 16.84 2.58
N GLU A 182 18.08 17.33 1.41
CA GLU A 182 17.21 17.42 0.23
C GLU A 182 16.84 16.02 -0.29
N LEU A 183 15.54 15.82 -0.50
CA LEU A 183 14.97 14.55 -0.89
C LEU A 183 14.92 14.39 -2.42
N PRO A 184 14.86 13.15 -2.93
CA PRO A 184 14.73 12.90 -4.36
C PRO A 184 13.37 13.36 -4.89
N GLN A 185 13.32 13.80 -6.16
CA GLN A 185 12.08 14.19 -6.85
C GLN A 185 11.04 13.06 -6.90
N SER A 186 11.46 11.79 -6.85
CA SER A 186 10.55 10.65 -6.77
C SER A 186 9.60 10.73 -5.56
N CYS A 187 9.98 11.43 -4.49
CA CYS A 187 9.12 11.64 -3.32
C CYS A 187 7.85 12.49 -3.61
N GLU A 188 7.80 13.19 -4.74
CA GLU A 188 6.65 14.03 -5.12
C GLU A 188 5.42 13.17 -5.50
N ILE A 189 5.63 11.99 -6.08
CA ILE A 189 4.52 11.13 -6.54
C ILE A 189 3.79 10.41 -5.40
N ILE A 190 4.34 10.40 -4.17
CA ILE A 190 3.77 9.66 -3.03
C ILE A 190 2.30 10.03 -2.78
N ASN A 191 1.97 11.33 -2.85
CA ASN A 191 0.60 11.79 -2.65
C ASN A 191 -0.33 11.27 -3.77
N THR A 192 0.15 11.27 -5.02
CA THR A 192 -0.57 10.69 -6.16
C THR A 192 -0.83 9.19 -5.95
N LEU A 193 0.16 8.43 -5.46
CA LEU A 193 -0.03 7.00 -5.15
C LEU A 193 -1.06 6.79 -4.02
N LEU A 194 -1.08 7.67 -3.00
CA LEU A 194 -2.11 7.66 -1.95
C LEU A 194 -3.50 7.97 -2.49
N ASP A 195 -3.63 8.90 -3.43
CA ASP A 195 -4.90 9.24 -4.06
C ASP A 195 -5.40 8.07 -4.93
N MET A 196 -4.51 7.47 -5.73
CA MET A 196 -4.83 6.28 -6.54
C MET A 196 -5.31 5.11 -5.66
N THR A 197 -4.63 4.80 -4.56
CA THR A 197 -5.10 3.74 -3.64
C THR A 197 -6.46 4.08 -3.01
N THR A 198 -6.74 5.35 -2.73
CA THR A 198 -8.06 5.78 -2.23
C THR A 198 -9.13 5.54 -3.29
N GLN A 199 -8.87 5.91 -4.55
CA GLN A 199 -9.79 5.68 -5.66
C GLN A 199 -10.05 4.18 -5.88
N TYR A 200 -8.99 3.36 -5.81
CA TYR A 200 -9.10 1.91 -5.94
C TYR A 200 -10.01 1.31 -4.86
N LEU A 201 -9.82 1.70 -3.59
CA LEU A 201 -10.67 1.26 -2.49
C LEU A 201 -12.11 1.77 -2.64
N SER A 202 -12.31 3.05 -2.97
CA SER A 202 -13.65 3.62 -3.17
C SER A 202 -14.42 2.91 -4.29
N SER A 203 -13.75 2.66 -5.41
CA SER A 203 -14.33 1.92 -6.54
C SER A 203 -14.69 0.48 -6.14
N LEU A 204 -13.81 -0.19 -5.39
CA LEU A 204 -14.05 -1.56 -4.93
C LEU A 204 -15.23 -1.61 -3.96
N VAL A 205 -15.28 -0.72 -2.96
CA VAL A 205 -16.39 -0.62 -1.99
C VAL A 205 -17.72 -0.38 -2.69
N ALA A 206 -17.78 0.60 -3.60
CA ALA A 206 -19.01 0.93 -4.30
C ALA A 206 -19.50 -0.22 -5.21
N SER A 207 -18.57 -0.92 -5.87
CA SER A 207 -18.92 -1.94 -6.87
C SER A 207 -19.27 -3.30 -6.27
N THR A 208 -18.72 -3.61 -5.09
CA THR A 208 -18.89 -4.89 -4.38
C THR A 208 -20.13 -4.93 -3.48
N PHE A 209 -20.89 -3.83 -3.38
CA PHE A 209 -22.24 -3.87 -2.84
C PHE A 209 -23.21 -4.36 -3.91
N VAL A 210 -23.65 -5.61 -3.78
CA VAL A 210 -24.44 -6.31 -4.79
C VAL A 210 -25.73 -6.88 -4.22
N ILE A 211 -26.75 -7.01 -5.07
CA ILE A 211 -27.97 -7.73 -4.74
C ILE A 211 -27.73 -9.20 -5.09
N ILE A 212 -27.75 -10.09 -4.09
CA ILE A 212 -27.58 -11.54 -4.26
C ILE A 212 -28.88 -12.17 -4.75
N THR A 213 -29.98 -11.85 -4.04
CA THR A 213 -31.32 -12.32 -4.39
C THR A 213 -32.14 -11.13 -4.82
N GLN A 214 -32.44 -11.05 -6.12
CA GLN A 214 -33.28 -10.00 -6.68
C GLN A 214 -34.73 -10.16 -6.21
N PRO A 215 -35.44 -9.06 -5.94
CA PRO A 215 -36.88 -9.14 -5.73
C PRO A 215 -37.58 -9.65 -7.00
N PRO A 216 -38.79 -10.22 -6.88
CA PRO A 216 -39.58 -10.64 -8.03
C PRO A 216 -39.82 -9.47 -8.98
N GLN A 217 -39.62 -9.69 -10.29
CA GLN A 217 -39.79 -8.65 -11.31
C GLN A 217 -41.25 -8.20 -11.45
N VAL A 218 -42.20 -9.10 -11.17
CA VAL A 218 -43.63 -8.81 -11.16
C VAL A 218 -44.13 -8.95 -9.73
N LEU A 219 -44.61 -7.84 -9.18
CA LEU A 219 -45.10 -7.77 -7.80
C LEU A 219 -46.62 -7.74 -7.79
N LYS A 220 -47.22 -8.50 -6.86
CA LYS A 220 -48.64 -8.42 -6.54
C LYS A 220 -48.82 -7.52 -5.32
N THR A 221 -49.80 -6.62 -5.35
CA THR A 221 -50.15 -5.80 -4.19
C THR A 221 -50.48 -6.66 -2.98
N ASN A 222 -50.11 -6.21 -1.79
CA ASN A 222 -50.29 -6.93 -0.52
C ASN A 222 -49.59 -8.30 -0.44
N THR A 223 -48.51 -8.50 -1.20
CA THR A 223 -47.64 -9.67 -1.06
C THR A 223 -46.27 -9.27 -0.53
N ARG A 224 -45.75 -10.07 0.41
CA ARG A 224 -44.38 -9.90 0.91
C ARG A 224 -43.41 -10.42 -0.14
N PHE A 225 -42.32 -9.71 -0.35
CA PHE A 225 -41.17 -10.19 -1.11
C PHE A 225 -39.92 -10.07 -0.26
N VAL A 226 -38.87 -10.79 -0.66
CA VAL A 226 -37.56 -10.78 -0.02
C VAL A 226 -36.53 -10.42 -1.09
N ALA A 227 -35.57 -9.60 -0.70
CA ALA A 227 -34.37 -9.32 -1.46
C ALA A 227 -33.17 -9.40 -0.51
N GLU A 228 -32.05 -9.89 -1.01
CA GLU A 228 -30.82 -10.03 -0.21
C GLU A 228 -29.71 -9.22 -0.87
N VAL A 229 -29.03 -8.41 -0.06
CA VAL A 229 -27.85 -7.64 -0.47
C VAL A 229 -26.62 -8.16 0.27
N ARG A 230 -25.47 -8.07 -0.37
CA ARG A 230 -24.19 -8.44 0.22
C ARG A 230 -23.13 -7.42 -0.17
N LEU A 231 -22.30 -7.05 0.80
CA LEU A 231 -21.03 -6.37 0.55
C LEU A 231 -19.93 -7.42 0.50
N LEU A 232 -19.38 -7.70 -0.69
CA LEU A 232 -18.42 -8.81 -0.87
C LEU A 232 -17.14 -8.62 -0.05
N ILE A 233 -16.72 -7.38 0.20
CA ILE A 233 -15.53 -7.07 1.01
C ILE A 233 -15.85 -6.74 2.48
N GLY A 234 -17.09 -6.99 2.92
CA GLY A 234 -17.56 -6.63 4.27
C GLY A 234 -16.75 -7.30 5.40
N GLY A 235 -16.27 -8.52 5.16
CA GLY A 235 -15.40 -9.24 6.09
C GLY A 235 -14.02 -8.58 6.29
N LYS A 236 -13.49 -7.90 5.26
CA LYS A 236 -12.18 -7.24 5.29
C LYS A 236 -12.22 -5.82 5.84
N LEU A 237 -13.34 -5.13 5.71
CA LEU A 237 -13.49 -3.73 6.13
C LEU A 237 -13.85 -3.56 7.62
N ASN A 238 -13.84 -4.63 8.42
CA ASN A 238 -14.28 -4.61 9.82
C ASN A 238 -15.68 -3.99 10.05
N ILE A 239 -16.52 -3.93 9.01
CA ILE A 239 -17.85 -3.29 9.04
C ILE A 239 -18.81 -4.03 10.00
N HIS A 240 -18.49 -5.29 10.35
CA HIS A 240 -19.21 -6.06 11.37
C HIS A 240 -19.20 -5.41 12.77
N MET A 241 -18.32 -4.43 13.03
CA MET A 241 -18.27 -3.70 14.30
C MET A 241 -19.32 -2.59 14.41
N THR A 242 -19.91 -2.14 13.29
CA THR A 242 -21.03 -1.18 13.28
C THR A 242 -21.83 -1.40 12.00
N SER A 243 -22.63 -2.47 11.98
CA SER A 243 -23.42 -2.83 10.80
C SER A 243 -24.28 -1.64 10.36
N PRO A 244 -24.05 -1.07 9.16
CA PRO A 244 -24.88 0.01 8.65
C PRO A 244 -26.27 -0.52 8.34
N VAL A 245 -27.29 0.32 8.57
CA VAL A 245 -28.66 0.02 8.17
C VAL A 245 -28.78 0.28 6.67
N VAL A 246 -29.15 -0.75 5.91
CA VAL A 246 -29.49 -0.67 4.48
C VAL A 246 -30.99 -0.51 4.33
#